data_AF-A0A7D5S7S3-F1
#
_entry.id   AF-A0A7D5S7S3-F1
#
_cell.length_a   1.000
_cell.length_b   1.000
_cell.length_c   1.000
_cell.angle_alpha   90.00
_cell.angle_beta   90.00
_cell.angle_gamma   90.00
#
_symmetry.space_group_name_H-M   'P 1'
#
loop_
_entity.id
_entity.type
_entity.pdbx_description
1 polymer ?
#
loop_
_entity_poly.entity_id
_entity_poly.type
_entity_poly.pdbx_seq_one_letter_code
_entity_poly.pdbx_strand_id
1 'polypeptide(L)'
;MIATDAGAMTGDRVVSGLLQGKATLGAHTNALNAWSTLYLNPGGDIVLPALSGIGSRYLTVNDTGRLVATMLPQAGPNSEGVLSSADWNSFENKFNLPVLTSGSVLISNGNSITENNANLFWNTSTNRLGIGTNVPNTPITVNSSNSGSGYTDWVAETLAHNPETEWFSDSLMEKQPLVHTTTHSMPGPIYTLIREEQLFYHPWQASAPDCCK
;
A
#
# COMPACT_ATOMS: atom_id res chain seq x y z
N MET A 1 -10.76 23.42 69.53
CA MET A 1 -10.21 22.35 68.67
C MET A 1 -10.35 21.07 69.46
N ILE A 2 -11.21 20.15 69.05
CA ILE A 2 -11.35 18.86 69.74
C ILE A 2 -10.37 17.93 69.01
N ALA A 3 -9.13 17.89 69.49
CA ALA A 3 -8.21 16.83 69.11
C ALA A 3 -8.61 15.61 69.95
N THR A 4 -9.45 14.75 69.40
CA THR A 4 -9.70 13.44 70.01
C THR A 4 -8.54 12.51 69.64
N ASP A 5 -8.04 11.72 70.57
CA ASP A 5 -7.06 10.64 70.32
C ASP A 5 -7.72 9.45 69.57
N ALA A 6 -8.46 9.75 68.49
CA ALA A 6 -9.09 8.77 67.62
C ALA A 6 -8.06 8.20 66.63
N GLY A 7 -6.98 7.66 67.19
CA GLY A 7 -5.81 7.10 66.53
C GLY A 7 -4.84 6.70 67.64
N ALA A 8 -4.34 5.46 67.62
CA ALA A 8 -3.58 4.86 68.71
C ALA A 8 -2.49 5.80 69.25
N MET A 9 -2.18 5.69 70.54
CA MET A 9 -1.30 6.58 71.35
C MET A 9 0.14 6.78 70.80
N THR A 10 0.48 6.22 69.64
CA THR A 10 1.75 6.39 68.94
C THR A 10 1.46 6.63 67.45
N GLY A 11 1.46 7.91 67.02
CA GLY A 11 1.29 8.27 65.61
C GLY A 11 0.58 9.61 65.37
N ASP A 12 0.39 9.92 64.08
CA ASP A 12 -0.32 11.10 63.58
C ASP A 12 -1.77 11.13 64.09
N ARG A 13 -2.25 12.33 64.41
CA ARG A 13 -3.57 12.59 65.01
C ARG A 13 -4.51 13.19 63.98
N VAL A 14 -5.78 12.79 64.02
CA VAL A 14 -6.85 13.51 63.32
C VAL A 14 -7.31 14.65 64.20
N VAL A 15 -7.23 15.86 63.67
CA VAL A 15 -7.65 17.09 64.35
C VAL A 15 -8.88 17.63 63.66
N SER A 16 -9.92 17.95 64.44
CA SER A 16 -11.10 18.68 63.97
C SER A 16 -11.30 19.98 64.75
N GLY A 17 -11.66 21.05 64.05
CA GLY A 17 -11.85 22.35 64.71
C GLY A 17 -12.04 23.51 63.74
N LEU A 18 -11.77 24.72 64.23
CA LEU A 18 -11.74 25.93 63.42
C LEU A 18 -10.30 26.35 63.18
N LEU A 19 -9.88 26.49 61.92
CA LEU A 19 -8.64 27.15 61.52
C LEU A 19 -9.02 28.42 60.76
N GLN A 20 -8.58 29.58 61.25
CA GLN A 20 -8.90 30.89 60.64
C GLN A 20 -10.42 31.10 60.44
N GLY A 21 -11.23 30.62 61.38
CA GLY A 21 -12.69 30.71 61.32
C GLY A 21 -13.38 29.72 60.39
N LYS A 22 -12.65 28.78 59.77
CA LYS A 22 -13.22 27.72 58.91
C LYS A 22 -13.15 26.37 59.61
N ALA A 23 -14.23 25.60 59.51
CA ALA A 23 -14.24 24.22 59.98
C ALA A 23 -13.23 23.40 59.17
N THR A 24 -12.31 22.74 59.87
CA THR A 24 -11.27 21.91 59.27
C THR A 24 -11.24 20.53 59.91
N LEU A 25 -10.89 19.56 59.08
CA LEU A 25 -10.45 18.22 59.45
C LEU A 25 -9.10 18.00 58.79
N GLY A 26 -8.10 17.55 59.53
CA GLY A 26 -6.80 17.24 58.95
C GLY A 26 -5.97 16.34 59.86
N ALA A 27 -4.88 15.81 59.31
CA ALA A 27 -3.91 15.04 60.06
C ALA A 27 -2.79 15.96 60.57
N HIS A 28 -2.25 15.62 61.73
CA HIS A 28 -1.20 16.38 62.37
C HIS A 28 -0.21 15.43 63.03
N THR A 29 1.03 15.86 63.22
CA THR A 29 1.99 15.14 64.06
C THR A 29 1.45 14.97 65.48
N ASN A 30 1.96 13.96 66.18
CA ASN A 30 1.62 13.63 67.57
C ASN A 30 1.80 14.83 68.52
N ALA A 31 2.78 15.69 68.22
CA ALA A 31 3.12 16.89 69.00
C ALA A 31 2.28 18.12 68.63
N LEU A 32 1.32 17.99 67.70
CA LEU A 32 0.50 19.08 67.19
C LEU A 32 1.31 20.29 66.67
N ASN A 33 2.52 20.06 66.15
CA ASN A 33 3.43 21.11 65.69
C ASN A 33 3.67 21.15 64.16
N ALA A 34 3.26 20.13 63.41
CA ALA A 34 3.23 20.17 61.94
C ALA A 34 2.03 19.40 61.35
N TRP A 35 1.41 19.95 60.31
CA TRP A 35 0.37 19.25 59.54
C TRP A 35 0.98 18.07 58.77
N SER A 36 0.22 16.97 58.68
CA SER A 36 0.57 15.80 57.87
C SER A 36 -0.54 15.46 56.87
N THR A 37 -0.28 14.51 55.96
CA THR A 37 -1.27 14.07 54.98
C THR A 37 -2.40 13.30 55.66
N LEU A 38 -3.63 13.74 55.45
CA LEU A 38 -4.82 13.01 55.88
C LEU A 38 -5.13 11.88 54.91
N TYR A 39 -4.86 10.64 55.30
CA TYR A 39 -5.29 9.44 54.58
C TYR A 39 -6.74 9.12 54.96
N LEU A 40 -7.66 9.21 54.01
CA LEU A 40 -9.06 8.79 54.19
C LEU A 40 -9.26 7.44 53.53
N ASN A 41 -9.57 6.42 54.33
CA ASN A 41 -9.81 5.04 53.88
C ASN A 41 -8.75 4.52 52.89
N PRO A 42 -7.45 4.46 53.27
CA PRO A 42 -6.35 4.18 52.32
C PRO A 42 -6.42 2.81 51.62
N GLY A 43 -7.32 1.91 52.04
CA GLY A 43 -7.52 0.60 51.44
C GLY A 43 -8.94 0.36 50.90
N GLY A 44 -9.78 1.39 50.81
CA GLY A 44 -11.16 1.25 50.32
C GLY A 44 -11.73 2.55 49.76
N ASP A 45 -12.95 2.47 49.23
CA ASP A 45 -13.56 3.62 48.57
C ASP A 45 -14.06 4.66 49.58
N ILE A 46 -13.95 5.93 49.23
CA ILE A 46 -14.68 7.01 49.91
C ILE A 46 -16.07 7.07 49.28
N VAL A 47 -17.05 6.44 49.94
CA VAL A 47 -18.43 6.44 49.48
C VAL A 47 -19.05 7.81 49.73
N LEU A 48 -19.37 8.52 48.65
CA LEU A 48 -20.25 9.68 48.69
C LEU A 48 -21.69 9.19 48.42
N PRO A 49 -22.71 9.76 49.09
CA PRO A 49 -24.09 9.35 48.84
C PRO A 49 -24.44 9.55 47.37
N ALA A 50 -25.19 8.61 46.79
CA ALA A 50 -25.71 8.75 45.43
C ALA A 50 -26.61 9.99 45.37
N LEU A 51 -26.09 11.05 44.74
CA LEU A 51 -26.88 12.25 44.46
C LEU A 51 -27.71 11.97 43.20
N SER A 52 -29.02 12.18 43.26
CA SER A 52 -29.85 12.11 42.05
C SER A 52 -29.46 13.26 41.11
N GLY A 53 -29.31 12.97 39.81
CA GLY A 53 -29.07 14.00 38.78
C GLY A 53 -27.60 14.39 38.51
N ILE A 54 -26.61 13.74 39.12
CA ILE A 54 -25.19 14.03 38.80
C ILE A 54 -24.66 13.30 37.55
N GLY A 55 -25.39 12.37 36.94
CA GLY A 55 -24.94 11.68 35.72
C GLY A 55 -23.52 11.12 35.82
N SER A 56 -22.78 11.04 34.71
CA SER A 56 -21.37 10.59 34.65
C SER A 56 -20.37 11.65 35.12
N ARG A 57 -20.67 12.39 36.20
CA ARG A 57 -19.76 13.42 36.73
C ARG A 57 -18.60 12.78 37.47
N TYR A 58 -17.40 13.12 37.04
CA TYR A 58 -16.17 12.73 37.71
C TYR A 58 -15.88 13.70 38.86
N LEU A 59 -15.30 13.19 39.94
CA LEU A 59 -14.69 14.03 40.96
C LEU A 59 -13.30 14.42 40.47
N THR A 60 -13.12 15.69 40.12
CA THR A 60 -11.85 16.20 39.60
C THR A 60 -11.24 17.17 40.62
N VAL A 61 -9.92 17.30 40.61
CA VAL A 61 -9.22 18.37 41.32
C VAL A 61 -9.07 19.54 40.36
N ASN A 62 -9.56 20.72 40.71
CA ASN A 62 -9.35 21.92 39.89
C ASN A 62 -7.93 22.48 40.08
N ASP A 63 -7.59 23.52 39.30
CA ASP A 63 -6.33 24.27 39.34
C ASP A 63 -5.97 24.87 40.73
N THR A 64 -6.97 25.05 41.59
CA THR A 64 -6.81 25.53 42.97
C THR A 64 -6.71 24.39 43.99
N GLY A 65 -6.61 23.14 43.55
CA GLY A 65 -6.46 21.98 44.43
C GLY A 65 -7.76 21.56 45.13
N ARG A 66 -8.91 22.13 44.74
CA ARG A 66 -10.22 21.80 45.30
C ARG A 66 -10.82 20.63 44.53
N LEU A 67 -11.34 19.66 45.28
CA LEU A 67 -12.23 18.64 44.74
C LEU A 67 -13.55 19.27 44.30
N VAL A 68 -13.83 19.20 43.02
CA VAL A 68 -15.07 19.69 42.42
C VAL A 68 -15.66 18.56 41.60
N ALA A 69 -16.93 18.27 41.82
CA ALA A 69 -17.66 17.45 40.89
C ALA A 69 -17.92 18.34 39.66
N THR A 70 -17.32 18.04 38.52
CA THR A 70 -17.53 18.75 37.25
C THR A 70 -17.92 17.75 36.17
N MET A 71 -18.59 18.21 35.12
CA MET A 71 -18.60 17.47 33.87
C MET A 71 -17.31 17.86 33.14
N LEU A 72 -16.55 16.87 32.67
CA LEU A 72 -15.54 17.16 31.66
C LEU A 72 -16.28 17.66 30.41
N PRO A 73 -15.84 18.75 29.77
CA PRO A 73 -16.46 19.25 28.55
C PRO A 73 -16.39 18.19 27.44
N GLN A 74 -17.22 18.31 26.41
CA GLN A 74 -17.06 17.50 25.21
C GLN A 74 -15.71 17.87 24.55
N ALA A 75 -14.98 16.86 24.06
CA ALA A 75 -13.72 17.09 23.36
C ALA A 75 -13.96 17.96 22.11
N GLY A 76 -12.99 18.83 21.81
CA GLY A 76 -12.97 19.67 20.62
C GLY A 76 -11.68 19.45 19.83
N PRO A 77 -11.53 20.06 18.65
CA PRO A 77 -10.33 19.88 17.82
C PRO A 77 -9.02 20.29 18.51
N ASN A 78 -9.10 21.20 19.49
CA ASN A 78 -7.95 21.75 20.22
C ASN A 78 -8.16 21.68 21.74
N SER A 79 -9.07 20.84 22.23
CA SER A 79 -9.39 20.77 23.66
C SER A 79 -9.72 19.36 24.08
N GLU A 80 -9.11 18.92 25.17
CA GLU A 80 -9.41 17.64 25.80
C GLU A 80 -10.86 17.62 26.35
N GLY A 81 -11.45 16.43 26.40
CA GLY A 81 -12.82 16.25 26.87
C GLY A 81 -13.34 14.83 26.67
N VAL A 82 -14.63 14.62 26.93
CA VAL A 82 -15.31 13.34 26.66
C VAL A 82 -15.77 13.27 25.20
N LEU A 83 -15.73 12.08 24.60
CA LEU A 83 -16.33 11.84 23.28
C LEU A 83 -17.84 11.71 23.42
N SER A 84 -18.59 12.38 22.54
CA SER A 84 -20.04 12.18 22.44
C SER A 84 -20.37 10.91 21.65
N SER A 85 -21.63 10.48 21.73
CA SER A 85 -22.14 9.42 20.85
C SER A 85 -22.07 9.80 19.37
N ALA A 86 -22.17 11.09 19.04
CA ALA A 86 -22.00 11.59 17.68
C ALA A 86 -20.54 11.49 17.20
N ASP A 87 -19.58 11.80 18.07
CA ASP A 87 -18.15 11.64 17.77
C ASP A 87 -17.80 10.17 17.53
N TRP A 88 -18.38 9.27 18.34
CA TRP A 88 -18.24 7.82 18.17
C TRP A 88 -18.77 7.35 16.83
N ASN A 89 -20.00 7.74 16.47
CA ASN A 89 -20.57 7.40 15.16
C ASN A 89 -19.78 8.02 14.01
N SER A 90 -19.21 9.21 14.20
CA SER A 90 -18.37 9.85 13.19
C SER A 90 -17.06 9.09 12.97
N PHE A 91 -16.45 8.53 14.03
CA PHE A 91 -15.28 7.65 13.93
C PHE A 91 -15.61 6.32 13.24
N GLU A 92 -16.67 5.66 13.68
CA GLU A 92 -17.07 4.35 13.17
C GLU A 92 -17.41 4.40 11.67
N ASN A 93 -17.96 5.52 11.19
CA ASN A 93 -18.37 5.70 9.81
C ASN A 93 -17.35 6.46 8.94
N LYS A 94 -16.08 6.61 9.37
CA LYS A 94 -15.07 7.41 8.63
C LYS A 94 -14.77 6.92 7.22
N PHE A 95 -15.00 5.65 6.93
CA PHE A 95 -14.87 5.13 5.58
C PHE A 95 -15.96 4.10 5.30
N ASN A 96 -17.07 4.58 4.73
CA ASN A 96 -18.08 3.70 4.17
C ASN A 96 -17.71 3.42 2.70
N LEU A 97 -17.30 2.19 2.41
CA LEU A 97 -17.20 1.74 1.02
C LEU A 97 -18.60 1.78 0.40
N PRO A 98 -18.77 2.38 -0.79
CA PRO A 98 -20.00 2.22 -1.56
C PRO A 98 -20.31 0.72 -1.74
N VAL A 99 -21.58 0.39 -1.98
CA VAL A 99 -21.92 -0.98 -2.38
C VAL A 99 -21.30 -1.23 -3.76
N LEU A 100 -20.41 -2.20 -3.85
CA LEU A 100 -19.66 -2.56 -5.05
C LEU A 100 -19.94 -4.02 -5.43
N THR A 101 -19.77 -4.35 -6.70
CA THR A 101 -19.92 -5.70 -7.21
C THR A 101 -18.75 -6.58 -6.73
N SER A 102 -19.03 -7.83 -6.34
CA SER A 102 -17.96 -8.76 -5.96
C SER A 102 -17.03 -9.02 -7.15
N GLY A 103 -15.73 -8.82 -6.94
CA GLY A 103 -14.71 -8.92 -7.99
C GLY A 103 -14.47 -7.64 -8.80
N SER A 104 -15.14 -6.55 -8.48
CA SER A 104 -14.77 -5.27 -9.06
C SER A 104 -13.34 -4.86 -8.68
N VAL A 105 -12.65 -4.23 -9.62
CA VAL A 105 -11.42 -3.50 -9.32
C VAL A 105 -11.82 -2.11 -8.81
N LEU A 106 -11.30 -1.74 -7.64
CA LEU A 106 -11.53 -0.41 -7.06
C LEU A 106 -10.77 0.65 -7.86
N ILE A 107 -11.48 1.70 -8.28
CA ILE A 107 -10.92 2.84 -9.01
C ILE A 107 -11.17 4.09 -8.17
N SER A 108 -10.10 4.85 -7.90
CA SER A 108 -10.19 6.17 -7.28
C SER A 108 -10.14 7.26 -8.35
N ASN A 109 -10.99 8.27 -8.24
CA ASN A 109 -10.90 9.51 -9.02
C ASN A 109 -10.31 10.69 -8.21
N GLY A 110 -9.78 10.42 -7.01
CA GLY A 110 -9.29 11.44 -6.08
C GLY A 110 -10.34 11.98 -5.09
N ASN A 111 -11.63 11.70 -5.32
CA ASN A 111 -12.73 12.11 -4.45
C ASN A 111 -13.55 10.93 -3.93
N SER A 112 -13.76 9.91 -4.76
CA SER A 112 -14.53 8.72 -4.43
C SER A 112 -13.85 7.45 -4.95
N ILE A 113 -14.22 6.33 -4.35
CA ILE A 113 -13.93 4.98 -4.86
C ILE A 113 -15.15 4.52 -5.64
N THR A 114 -14.95 4.09 -6.89
CA THR A 114 -15.99 3.54 -7.77
C THR A 114 -15.47 2.27 -8.48
N GLU A 115 -16.32 1.64 -9.27
CA GLU A 115 -15.98 0.52 -10.13
C GLU A 115 -16.28 0.84 -11.61
N ASN A 116 -15.55 0.20 -12.52
CA ASN A 116 -15.83 0.26 -13.95
C ASN A 116 -15.71 -1.12 -14.60
N ASN A 117 -16.63 -2.01 -14.22
CA ASN A 117 -16.62 -3.42 -14.62
C ASN A 117 -16.76 -3.64 -16.12
N ALA A 118 -17.29 -2.66 -16.87
CA ALA A 118 -17.31 -2.73 -18.33
C ALA A 118 -15.91 -2.62 -18.95
N ASN A 119 -14.99 -1.89 -18.31
CA ASN A 119 -13.65 -1.63 -18.83
C ASN A 119 -12.55 -2.44 -18.14
N LEU A 120 -12.63 -2.67 -16.83
CA LEU A 120 -11.66 -3.44 -16.07
C LEU A 120 -12.37 -4.21 -14.96
N PHE A 121 -12.26 -5.54 -14.97
CA PHE A 121 -12.99 -6.42 -14.08
C PHE A 121 -12.16 -7.63 -13.65
N TRP A 122 -12.25 -8.01 -12.38
CA TRP A 122 -11.64 -9.24 -11.87
C TRP A 122 -12.72 -10.23 -11.42
N ASN A 123 -13.00 -11.25 -12.23
CA ASN A 123 -13.98 -12.26 -11.83
C ASN A 123 -13.41 -13.14 -10.70
N THR A 124 -13.82 -12.92 -9.45
CA THR A 124 -13.38 -13.68 -8.27
C THR A 124 -13.91 -15.10 -8.22
N SER A 125 -15.01 -15.40 -8.91
CA SER A 125 -15.57 -16.75 -8.96
C SER A 125 -14.77 -17.66 -9.89
N THR A 126 -14.21 -17.10 -10.96
CA THR A 126 -13.44 -17.86 -11.96
C THR A 126 -11.94 -17.54 -11.97
N ASN A 127 -11.48 -16.59 -11.15
CA ASN A 127 -10.12 -16.04 -11.13
C ASN A 127 -9.63 -15.56 -12.50
N ARG A 128 -10.39 -14.67 -13.15
CA ARG A 128 -10.11 -14.20 -14.52
C ARG A 128 -10.12 -12.67 -14.60
N LEU A 129 -9.17 -12.12 -15.36
CA LEU A 129 -9.10 -10.69 -15.66
C LEU A 129 -9.83 -10.38 -16.97
N GLY A 130 -10.76 -9.43 -16.93
CA GLY A 130 -11.43 -8.87 -18.10
C GLY A 130 -11.04 -7.41 -18.32
N ILE A 131 -10.66 -7.06 -19.55
CA ILE A 131 -10.50 -5.68 -20.03
C ILE A 131 -11.52 -5.48 -21.16
N GLY A 132 -12.41 -4.49 -21.03
CA GLY A 132 -13.53 -4.29 -21.98
C GLY A 132 -14.63 -5.36 -21.90
N THR A 133 -14.64 -6.20 -20.86
CA THR A 133 -15.64 -7.24 -20.61
C THR A 133 -15.75 -7.57 -19.13
N ASN A 134 -16.98 -7.84 -18.66
CA ASN A 134 -17.26 -8.38 -17.33
C ASN A 134 -17.50 -9.90 -17.34
N VAL A 135 -17.39 -10.56 -18.50
CA VAL A 135 -17.55 -12.02 -18.64
C VAL A 135 -16.32 -12.61 -19.33
N PRO A 136 -15.14 -12.62 -18.67
CA PRO A 136 -13.94 -13.21 -19.24
C PRO A 136 -14.07 -14.73 -19.42
N ASN A 137 -13.82 -15.22 -20.64
CA ASN A 137 -13.91 -16.63 -21.01
C ASN A 137 -12.56 -17.38 -20.89
N THR A 138 -11.47 -16.65 -20.75
CA THR A 138 -10.08 -17.12 -20.58
C THR A 138 -9.44 -16.48 -19.34
N PRO A 139 -8.27 -16.96 -18.87
CA PRO A 139 -7.56 -16.35 -17.72
C PRO A 139 -7.40 -14.82 -17.82
N ILE A 140 -7.10 -14.34 -19.04
CA ILE A 140 -7.10 -12.92 -19.39
C ILE A 140 -7.93 -12.78 -20.67
N THR A 141 -8.97 -11.94 -20.65
CA THR A 141 -9.76 -11.59 -21.83
C THR A 141 -9.65 -10.08 -22.06
N VAL A 142 -9.21 -9.67 -23.25
CA VAL A 142 -9.18 -8.26 -23.67
C VAL A 142 -10.14 -8.11 -24.85
N ASN A 143 -11.21 -7.33 -24.65
CA ASN A 143 -12.23 -7.03 -25.63
C ASN A 143 -12.07 -5.56 -26.06
N SER A 144 -11.25 -5.31 -27.07
CA SER A 144 -11.09 -3.97 -27.65
C SER A 144 -12.11 -3.76 -28.76
N SER A 145 -12.93 -2.72 -28.64
CA SER A 145 -13.85 -2.26 -29.69
C SER A 145 -13.16 -1.41 -30.77
N ASN A 146 -11.86 -1.15 -30.64
CA ASN A 146 -11.07 -0.57 -31.72
C ASN A 146 -10.73 -1.64 -32.75
N SER A 147 -11.63 -1.79 -33.72
CA SER A 147 -11.35 -2.32 -35.06
C SER A 147 -10.35 -1.39 -35.76
N GLY A 148 -9.11 -1.41 -35.33
CA GLY A 148 -8.02 -0.61 -35.85
C GLY A 148 -6.71 -1.25 -35.46
N SER A 149 -6.32 -2.27 -36.23
CA SER A 149 -4.98 -2.85 -36.32
C SER A 149 -4.09 -2.66 -35.08
N GLY A 150 -4.18 -3.59 -34.13
CA GLY A 150 -3.37 -3.54 -32.91
C GLY A 150 -3.04 -4.91 -32.31
N TYR A 151 -3.37 -6.02 -32.97
CA TYR A 151 -2.72 -7.32 -32.73
C TYR A 151 -1.31 -7.37 -33.32
N THR A 152 -0.62 -6.22 -33.34
CA THR A 152 0.81 -6.11 -33.66
C THR A 152 1.54 -5.72 -32.38
N ASP A 153 1.30 -6.50 -31.33
CA ASP A 153 2.01 -6.41 -30.07
C ASP A 153 3.28 -7.27 -30.20
N TRP A 154 4.42 -6.58 -30.20
CA TRP A 154 5.78 -7.10 -30.00
C TRP A 154 6.37 -8.16 -30.95
N VAL A 155 5.69 -8.50 -32.06
CA VAL A 155 6.27 -9.38 -33.11
C VAL A 155 5.96 -8.89 -34.54
N ALA A 156 5.47 -7.65 -34.70
CA ALA A 156 5.24 -7.07 -36.03
C ALA A 156 6.51 -6.57 -36.74
N GLU A 157 7.68 -6.96 -36.24
CA GLU A 157 8.92 -6.91 -37.00
C GLU A 157 9.25 -8.27 -37.67
N THR A 158 8.65 -9.38 -37.23
CA THR A 158 8.93 -10.72 -37.78
C THR A 158 8.22 -11.02 -39.12
N LEU A 159 7.30 -10.16 -39.57
CA LEU A 159 6.72 -10.25 -40.93
C LEU A 159 7.05 -9.06 -41.83
N ALA A 160 7.85 -8.12 -41.34
CA ALA A 160 8.53 -7.12 -42.17
C ALA A 160 10.04 -7.41 -42.32
N HIS A 161 10.48 -8.60 -41.89
CA HIS A 161 11.83 -9.08 -42.18
C HIS A 161 11.88 -9.48 -43.66
N ASN A 162 12.07 -8.48 -44.50
CA ASN A 162 12.51 -8.67 -45.87
C ASN A 162 13.90 -9.33 -45.81
N PRO A 163 14.07 -10.58 -46.28
CA PRO A 163 15.38 -11.25 -46.23
C PRO A 163 16.43 -10.60 -47.14
N GLU A 164 16.10 -9.53 -47.88
CA GLU A 164 17.05 -8.86 -48.78
C GLU A 164 17.94 -7.78 -48.14
N THR A 165 17.84 -7.55 -46.82
CA THR A 165 18.70 -6.59 -46.10
C THR A 165 19.41 -7.16 -44.88
N GLU A 166 19.77 -8.45 -44.90
CA GLU A 166 20.78 -8.98 -43.97
C GLU A 166 22.17 -8.86 -44.58
N TRP A 167 22.71 -7.64 -44.59
CA TRP A 167 24.13 -7.44 -44.81
C TRP A 167 24.87 -7.82 -43.51
N PHE A 168 25.46 -9.02 -43.56
CA PHE A 168 26.49 -9.59 -42.68
C PHE A 168 26.03 -10.09 -41.32
N SER A 169 25.60 -11.34 -41.27
CA SER A 169 25.80 -12.20 -40.11
C SER A 169 25.95 -13.66 -40.53
N ASP A 170 27.20 -14.09 -40.51
CA ASP A 170 27.65 -15.47 -40.30
C ASP A 170 27.57 -16.48 -41.47
N SER A 171 28.71 -16.58 -42.15
CA SER A 171 29.52 -17.78 -42.36
C SER A 171 28.85 -19.06 -42.90
N LEU A 172 29.38 -19.51 -44.04
CA LEU A 172 29.20 -20.82 -44.69
C LEU A 172 28.07 -20.94 -45.75
N MET A 173 28.13 -20.15 -46.82
CA MET A 173 27.71 -20.66 -48.13
C MET A 173 28.77 -20.32 -49.19
N GLU A 174 29.39 -21.39 -49.68
CA GLU A 174 30.23 -21.45 -50.86
C GLU A 174 29.52 -20.75 -52.03
N LYS A 175 30.07 -19.61 -52.49
CA LYS A 175 29.58 -18.87 -53.65
C LYS A 175 29.69 -19.75 -54.90
N GLN A 176 28.58 -20.37 -55.30
CA GLN A 176 28.47 -20.95 -56.64
C GLN A 176 28.45 -19.79 -57.65
N PRO A 177 29.32 -19.78 -58.68
CA PRO A 177 29.30 -18.72 -59.67
C PRO A 177 28.03 -18.81 -60.53
N LEU A 178 27.20 -17.77 -60.45
CA LEU A 178 26.08 -17.56 -61.37
C LEU A 178 26.62 -17.38 -62.80
N VAL A 179 26.48 -18.42 -63.64
CA VAL A 179 26.74 -18.34 -65.08
C VAL A 179 25.55 -17.64 -65.73
N HIS A 180 25.70 -16.36 -66.04
CA HIS A 180 24.74 -15.59 -66.81
C HIS A 180 24.92 -15.90 -68.31
N THR A 181 24.03 -16.69 -68.90
CA THR A 181 23.99 -16.96 -70.35
C THR A 181 23.05 -15.97 -71.02
N THR A 182 23.59 -14.92 -71.64
CA THR A 182 22.81 -14.04 -72.53
C THR A 182 22.90 -14.58 -73.96
N THR A 183 21.82 -15.16 -74.48
CA THR A 183 21.72 -15.47 -75.92
C THR A 183 21.22 -14.24 -76.66
N HIS A 184 22.11 -13.52 -77.35
CA HIS A 184 21.71 -12.58 -78.40
C HIS A 184 21.63 -13.35 -79.73
N SER A 185 20.41 -13.51 -80.25
CA SER A 185 20.19 -14.03 -81.60
C SER A 185 20.20 -12.87 -82.59
N MET A 186 21.29 -12.72 -83.35
CA MET A 186 21.25 -12.03 -84.64
C MET A 186 21.84 -12.94 -85.73
N PRO A 187 21.23 -13.01 -86.92
CA PRO A 187 21.65 -13.91 -87.99
C PRO A 187 22.83 -13.32 -88.77
N GLY A 188 24.00 -13.97 -88.68
CA GLY A 188 25.21 -13.67 -89.46
C GLY A 188 26.40 -14.51 -88.97
N PRO A 189 27.42 -14.80 -89.81
CA PRO A 189 28.39 -15.87 -89.55
C PRO A 189 29.29 -15.58 -88.34
N ILE A 190 29.38 -16.56 -87.43
CA ILE A 190 30.06 -16.48 -86.13
C ILE A 190 31.54 -16.86 -86.29
N TYR A 191 32.43 -15.93 -85.95
CA TYR A 191 33.82 -16.21 -85.58
C TYR A 191 33.91 -16.27 -84.05
N THR A 192 34.38 -17.39 -83.49
CA THR A 192 34.59 -17.55 -82.05
C THR A 192 36.01 -17.13 -81.69
N LEU A 193 36.15 -15.97 -81.04
CA LEU A 193 37.39 -15.55 -80.38
C LEU A 193 37.36 -16.07 -78.94
N ILE A 194 38.14 -17.11 -78.64
CA ILE A 194 38.44 -17.53 -77.27
C ILE A 194 39.64 -16.70 -76.82
N ARG A 195 39.47 -15.78 -75.86
CA ARG A 195 40.62 -15.28 -75.08
C ARG A 195 40.78 -16.17 -73.86
N GLU A 196 41.93 -16.83 -73.79
CA GLU A 196 42.45 -17.50 -72.59
C GLU A 196 42.91 -16.44 -71.60
N GLU A 197 42.26 -16.34 -70.44
CA GLU A 197 42.87 -15.71 -69.26
C GLU A 197 43.44 -16.83 -68.37
N GLN A 198 44.76 -16.85 -68.28
CA GLN A 198 45.57 -17.78 -67.49
C GLN A 198 45.31 -17.57 -65.99
N LEU A 199 44.63 -18.52 -65.35
CA LEU A 199 44.55 -18.62 -63.89
C LEU A 199 45.86 -19.21 -63.35
N PHE A 200 46.68 -18.37 -62.70
CA PHE A 200 47.83 -18.81 -61.89
C PHE A 200 47.32 -19.63 -60.70
N TYR A 201 47.63 -20.93 -60.69
CA TYR A 201 47.35 -21.84 -59.59
C TYR A 201 48.55 -21.86 -58.63
N HIS A 202 48.38 -21.42 -57.38
CA HIS A 202 49.31 -21.73 -56.30
C HIS A 202 48.75 -22.93 -55.52
N PRO A 203 49.38 -24.12 -55.53
CA PRO A 203 48.91 -25.21 -54.70
C PRO A 203 49.30 -24.96 -53.23
N TRP A 204 48.29 -24.82 -52.38
CA TRP A 204 48.44 -24.93 -50.93
C TRP A 204 48.72 -26.40 -50.58
N GLN A 205 49.93 -26.67 -50.06
CA GLN A 205 50.33 -28.01 -49.61
C GLN A 205 49.66 -28.33 -48.26
N ALA A 206 48.61 -29.13 -48.29
CA ALA A 206 48.20 -29.92 -47.13
C ALA A 206 48.99 -31.22 -47.11
N SER A 207 49.91 -31.34 -46.15
CA SER A 207 50.54 -32.60 -45.76
C SER A 207 49.49 -33.59 -45.27
N ALA A 208 49.30 -34.70 -46.00
CA ALA A 208 48.51 -35.83 -45.54
C ALA A 208 49.22 -36.58 -44.41
N PRO A 209 48.50 -37.03 -43.36
CA PRO A 209 48.99 -38.13 -42.53
C PRO A 209 48.78 -39.46 -43.26
N ASP A 210 49.78 -40.33 -43.08
CA ASP A 210 49.96 -41.63 -43.70
C ASP A 210 48.80 -42.64 -43.55
N CYS A 211 48.89 -43.65 -44.43
CA CYS A 211 48.38 -45.02 -44.34
C CYS A 211 47.05 -45.32 -45.04
N CYS A 212 47.14 -45.77 -46.30
CA CYS A 212 46.95 -47.20 -46.64
C CYS A 212 47.17 -47.47 -48.15
N LYS A 213 48.23 -48.25 -48.44
CA LYS A 213 48.57 -48.99 -49.67
C LYS A 213 48.85 -48.22 -50.96
#